data_AF-A0A662BES5-F1
#
_entry.id   AF-A0A662BES5-F1
#
_cell.length_a   1.000
_cell.length_b   1.000
_cell.length_c   1.000
_cell.angle_alpha   90.00
_cell.angle_beta   90.00
_cell.angle_gamma   90.00
#
_symmetry.space_group_name_H-M   'P 1'
#
loop_
_entity.id
_entity.type
_entity.pdbx_description
1 polymer ?
#
loop_
_entity_poly.entity_id
_entity_poly.type
_entity_poly.pdbx_seq_one_letter_code
_entity_poly.pdbx_strand_id
1 'polypeptide(L)'
;MEKVKLLIIALLLSLKIFAQDNGSVITSFEKIDFKDIKTEVLAKKSNFNFEKLFKRYQLNDTTLDIVDYKYLYYGYTFTDKYEPYAQNSEQEKKINKLLGKPNPSTTDYKNILKLTTEIFKENPFDLDMIWIT
;
A
#
# COMPACT_ATOMS: atom_id res chain seq x y z
N MET A 1 12.93 -44.23 26.18
CA MET A 1 12.76 -42.80 26.49
C MET A 1 13.67 -41.90 25.67
N GLU A 2 14.93 -42.26 25.41
CA GLU A 2 15.85 -41.44 24.59
C GLU A 2 15.41 -41.25 23.13
N LYS A 3 14.90 -42.30 22.48
CA LYS A 3 14.41 -42.22 21.09
C LYS A 3 13.22 -41.25 20.93
N VAL A 4 12.37 -41.17 21.96
CA VAL A 4 11.23 -40.24 22.01
C VAL A 4 11.71 -38.81 22.22
N LYS A 5 12.75 -38.60 23.05
CA LYS A 5 13.40 -37.29 23.20
C LYS A 5 14.03 -36.83 21.88
N LEU A 6 14.70 -37.72 21.14
CA LEU A 6 15.27 -37.40 19.82
C LEU A 6 14.21 -37.00 18.80
N LEU A 7 13.08 -37.70 18.77
CA LEU A 7 11.96 -37.38 17.88
C LEU A 7 11.33 -36.01 18.21
N ILE A 8 11.19 -35.68 19.49
CA ILE A 8 10.68 -34.37 19.93
C ILE A 8 11.67 -33.25 19.55
N ILE A 9 12.97 -33.48 19.71
CA ILE A 9 14.01 -32.51 19.31
C ILE A 9 13.99 -32.28 17.79
N ALA A 10 13.86 -33.34 16.99
CA ALA A 10 13.77 -33.23 15.53
C ALA A 10 12.51 -32.46 15.08
N LEU A 11 11.38 -32.67 15.75
CA LEU A 11 10.12 -31.96 15.47
C LEU A 11 10.21 -30.46 15.84
N LEU A 12 10.89 -30.13 16.93
CA LEU A 12 11.11 -28.74 17.36
C LEU A 12 12.07 -27.99 16.42
N LEU A 13 13.04 -28.69 15.82
CA LEU A 13 13.96 -28.12 14.83
C LEU A 13 13.27 -27.80 13.49
N SER A 14 12.29 -28.61 13.06
CA SER A 14 11.55 -28.35 11.80
C SER A 14 10.64 -27.13 11.84
N LEU A 15 10.22 -26.66 13.03
CA LEU A 15 9.36 -25.48 13.19
C LEU A 15 10.08 -24.15 12.92
N LYS A 16 11.42 -24.15 12.83
CA LYS A 16 12.22 -22.93 12.60
C LYS A 16 12.34 -22.53 11.12
N ILE A 17 11.94 -23.39 10.18
CA ILE A 17 12.20 -23.18 8.74
C ILE A 17 11.22 -22.18 8.10
N PHE A 18 10.07 -21.91 8.72
CA PHE A 18 9.06 -20.98 8.19
C PHE A 18 8.89 -19.67 8.97
N ALA A 19 9.75 -19.41 9.97
CA ALA A 19 9.58 -18.28 10.91
C ALA A 19 10.65 -17.18 10.80
N GLN A 20 11.48 -17.20 9.75
CA GLN A 20 12.46 -16.16 9.46
C GLN A 20 12.24 -15.61 8.05
N ASP A 21 11.04 -15.08 7.80
CA ASP A 21 11.00 -13.95 6.88
C ASP A 21 11.46 -12.73 7.71
N ASN A 22 12.74 -12.42 7.59
CA ASN A 22 13.31 -11.23 8.17
C ASN A 22 12.77 -10.05 7.36
N GLY A 23 11.56 -9.61 7.69
CA GLY A 23 10.94 -8.36 7.23
C GLY A 23 11.70 -7.11 7.70
N SER A 24 13.02 -7.11 7.55
CA SER A 24 13.92 -5.99 7.78
C SER A 24 14.44 -5.54 6.42
N VAL A 25 13.59 -4.82 5.69
CA VAL A 25 13.95 -4.23 4.39
C VAL A 25 14.66 -2.88 4.56
N ILE A 26 14.80 -2.38 5.79
CA ILE A 26 15.52 -1.13 6.06
C ILE A 26 16.92 -1.41 6.60
N THR A 27 17.71 -2.23 5.90
CA THR A 27 19.15 -2.39 6.19
C THR A 27 20.05 -1.68 5.16
N SER A 28 19.50 -1.17 4.06
CA SER A 28 20.23 -0.28 3.15
C SER A 28 19.26 0.61 2.38
N PHE A 29 19.47 1.92 2.40
CA PHE A 29 18.83 2.85 1.47
C PHE A 29 19.31 2.50 0.04
N GLU A 30 18.54 1.68 -0.66
CA GLU A 30 18.77 1.41 -2.09
C GLU A 30 18.30 2.63 -2.89
N LYS A 31 19.17 3.15 -3.75
CA LYS A 31 18.79 4.24 -4.67
C LYS A 31 17.70 3.74 -5.61
N ILE A 32 16.60 4.48 -5.70
CA ILE A 32 15.50 4.19 -6.63
C ILE A 32 15.97 4.36 -8.09
N ASP A 33 15.88 3.28 -8.88
CA ASP A 33 16.07 3.34 -10.33
C ASP A 33 14.74 3.64 -11.04
N PHE A 34 14.49 4.92 -11.29
CA PHE A 34 13.29 5.37 -11.99
C PHE A 34 13.21 4.94 -13.46
N LYS A 35 14.35 4.62 -14.09
CA LYS A 35 14.36 4.15 -15.48
C LYS A 35 13.82 2.72 -15.54
N ASP A 36 14.30 1.88 -14.65
CA ASP A 36 13.80 0.51 -14.50
C ASP A 36 12.31 0.50 -14.14
N ILE A 37 11.91 1.27 -13.12
CA ILE A 37 10.50 1.39 -12.71
C ILE A 37 9.64 1.80 -13.91
N LYS A 38 10.02 2.84 -14.66
CA LYS A 38 9.27 3.27 -15.83
C LYS A 38 9.12 2.15 -16.87
N THR A 39 10.18 1.41 -17.14
CA THR A 39 10.16 0.30 -18.11
C THR A 39 9.20 -0.81 -17.67
N GLU A 40 9.31 -1.25 -16.42
CA GLU A 40 8.52 -2.35 -15.89
C GLU A 40 7.03 -2.00 -15.74
N VAL A 41 6.72 -0.81 -15.22
CA VAL A 41 5.33 -0.42 -14.93
C VAL A 41 4.51 -0.21 -16.20
N LEU A 42 5.15 0.21 -17.30
CA LEU A 42 4.51 0.39 -18.61
C LEU A 42 4.46 -0.91 -19.43
N ALA A 43 5.28 -1.91 -19.11
CA ALA A 43 5.33 -3.16 -19.85
C ALA A 43 4.15 -4.08 -19.49
N LYS A 44 3.22 -4.30 -20.43
CA LYS A 44 2.03 -5.16 -20.23
C LYS A 44 2.34 -6.58 -19.72
N LYS A 45 3.51 -7.12 -20.08
CA LYS A 45 3.93 -8.48 -19.67
C LYS A 45 4.63 -8.52 -18.32
N SER A 46 5.10 -7.38 -17.80
CA SER A 46 5.74 -7.32 -16.49
C SER A 46 4.77 -7.72 -15.38
N ASN A 47 5.30 -8.32 -14.32
CA ASN A 47 4.57 -8.52 -13.07
C ASN A 47 4.37 -7.20 -12.32
N PHE A 48 5.28 -6.23 -12.53
CA PHE A 48 5.22 -4.88 -11.96
C PHE A 48 4.44 -3.88 -12.81
N ASN A 49 3.72 -4.35 -13.85
CA ASN A 49 2.84 -3.48 -14.61
C ASN A 49 1.85 -2.76 -13.68
N PHE A 50 1.72 -1.44 -13.82
CA PHE A 50 0.99 -0.61 -12.87
C PHE A 50 -0.45 -1.09 -12.65
N GLU A 51 -1.20 -1.35 -13.72
CA GLU A 51 -2.60 -1.79 -13.62
C GLU A 51 -2.76 -3.13 -12.89
N LYS A 52 -1.78 -4.04 -13.03
CA LYS A 52 -1.78 -5.32 -12.31
C LYS A 52 -1.52 -5.13 -10.83
N LEU A 53 -0.48 -4.35 -10.49
CA LEU A 53 -0.13 -4.05 -9.10
C LEU A 53 -1.27 -3.29 -8.42
N PHE A 54 -1.83 -2.29 -9.09
CA PHE A 54 -2.93 -1.48 -8.56
C PHE A 54 -4.19 -2.32 -8.31
N LYS A 55 -4.51 -3.25 -9.21
CA LYS A 55 -5.61 -4.21 -8.99
C LYS A 55 -5.37 -5.12 -7.78
N ARG A 56 -4.15 -5.66 -7.63
CA ARG A 56 -3.78 -6.47 -6.45
C ARG A 56 -3.90 -5.65 -5.17
N TYR A 57 -3.43 -4.40 -5.19
CA TYR A 57 -3.53 -3.46 -4.08
C TYR A 57 -4.99 -3.23 -3.67
N GLN A 58 -5.87 -2.92 -4.63
CA GLN A 58 -7.30 -2.71 -4.37
C GLN A 58 -8.02 -3.94 -3.80
N LEU A 59 -7.52 -5.14 -4.08
CA LEU A 59 -8.04 -6.40 -3.56
C LEU A 59 -7.47 -6.75 -2.17
N ASN A 60 -6.65 -5.88 -1.58
CA ASN A 60 -5.91 -6.14 -0.34
C ASN A 60 -5.11 -7.46 -0.42
N ASP A 61 -4.44 -7.68 -1.56
CA ASP A 61 -3.61 -8.86 -1.77
C ASP A 61 -2.46 -8.89 -0.75
N THR A 62 -2.55 -9.81 0.21
CA THR A 62 -1.57 -9.95 1.30
C THR A 62 -0.23 -10.53 0.85
N THR A 63 -0.12 -10.91 -0.43
CA THR A 63 1.14 -11.39 -1.03
C THR A 63 1.99 -10.26 -1.63
N LEU A 64 1.49 -9.02 -1.65
CA LEU A 64 2.27 -7.86 -2.07
C LEU A 64 3.41 -7.62 -1.08
N ASP A 65 4.63 -7.56 -1.61
CA ASP A 65 5.82 -7.24 -0.82
C ASP A 65 6.26 -5.77 -1.01
N ILE A 66 7.32 -5.39 -0.30
CA ILE A 66 7.89 -4.04 -0.37
C ILE A 66 8.36 -3.63 -1.77
N VAL A 67 8.77 -4.60 -2.59
CA VAL A 67 9.22 -4.35 -3.96
C VAL A 67 7.99 -4.04 -4.81
N ASP A 68 6.92 -4.82 -4.68
CA ASP A 68 5.63 -4.53 -5.32
C ASP A 68 5.15 -3.12 -4.95
N TYR A 69 5.18 -2.73 -3.66
CA TYR A 69 4.81 -1.38 -3.22
C TYR A 69 5.74 -0.29 -3.77
N LYS A 70 7.05 -0.56 -3.90
CA LYS A 70 8.02 0.36 -4.53
C LYS A 70 7.65 0.64 -5.98
N TYR A 71 7.40 -0.39 -6.79
CA TYR A 71 6.97 -0.21 -8.18
C TYR A 71 5.58 0.41 -8.28
N LEU A 72 4.67 0.08 -7.36
CA LEU A 72 3.32 0.66 -7.34
C LEU A 72 3.37 2.18 -7.06
N TYR A 73 4.02 2.60 -5.98
CA TYR A 73 4.06 3.99 -5.55
C TYR A 73 4.82 4.88 -6.52
N TYR A 74 6.07 4.53 -6.85
CA TYR A 74 6.86 5.33 -7.80
C TYR A 74 6.37 5.17 -9.24
N GLY A 75 5.83 4.00 -9.59
CA GLY A 75 5.26 3.73 -10.91
C GLY A 75 4.06 4.59 -11.25
N TYR A 76 3.28 4.99 -10.23
CA TYR A 76 2.14 5.88 -10.42
C TYR A 76 2.52 7.16 -11.16
N THR A 77 3.72 7.70 -10.91
CA THR A 77 4.24 8.93 -11.53
C THR A 77 4.38 8.86 -13.05
N PHE A 78 4.39 7.66 -13.63
CA PHE A 78 4.48 7.42 -15.07
C PHE A 78 3.13 7.15 -15.74
N THR A 79 2.03 7.20 -14.98
CA THR A 79 0.67 7.04 -15.50
C THR A 79 0.08 8.39 -15.91
N ASP A 80 -0.83 8.39 -16.88
CA ASP A 80 -1.52 9.61 -17.33
C ASP A 80 -2.41 10.24 -16.24
N LYS A 81 -2.70 9.49 -15.18
CA LYS A 81 -3.50 9.95 -14.04
C LYS A 81 -2.68 10.69 -12.97
N TYR A 82 -1.36 10.66 -13.07
CA TYR A 82 -0.52 11.32 -12.08
C TYR A 82 -0.62 12.84 -12.20
N GLU A 83 -1.19 13.45 -11.17
CA GLU A 83 -1.34 14.89 -11.07
C GLU A 83 -0.78 15.37 -9.72
N PRO A 84 0.50 15.78 -9.65
CA PRO A 84 1.18 16.10 -8.38
C PRO A 84 0.61 17.32 -7.66
N TYR A 85 -0.13 18.15 -8.38
CA TYR A 85 -0.76 19.36 -7.86
C TYR A 85 -2.28 19.33 -8.04
N ALA A 86 -2.86 18.12 -8.21
CA ALA A 86 -4.30 17.96 -8.23
C ALA A 86 -4.88 18.53 -6.95
N GLN A 87 -5.69 19.57 -7.09
CA GLN A 87 -6.41 20.13 -5.96
C GLN A 87 -7.75 19.43 -5.86
N ASN A 88 -7.88 18.51 -4.90
CA ASN A 88 -9.18 17.97 -4.44
C ASN A 88 -9.99 19.01 -3.65
N SER A 89 -9.86 20.30 -4.00
CA SER A 89 -10.15 21.42 -3.10
C SER A 89 -11.60 21.44 -2.63
N GLU A 90 -12.56 21.00 -3.44
CA GLU A 90 -13.97 21.03 -3.05
C GLU A 90 -14.34 19.87 -2.11
N GLN A 91 -13.87 18.65 -2.38
CA GLN A 91 -14.04 17.51 -1.50
C GLN A 91 -13.30 17.72 -0.18
N GLU A 92 -12.07 18.22 -0.25
CA GLU A 92 -11.23 18.54 0.90
C GLU A 92 -11.86 19.63 1.78
N LYS A 93 -12.35 20.74 1.20
CA LYS A 93 -13.08 21.78 1.95
C LYS A 93 -14.29 21.20 2.69
N LYS A 94 -15.04 20.29 2.05
CA LYS A 94 -16.19 19.63 2.69
C LYS A 94 -15.75 18.74 3.84
N ILE A 95 -14.69 17.95 3.66
CA ILE A 95 -14.10 17.11 4.71
C ILE A 95 -13.66 17.99 5.89
N ASN A 96 -12.87 19.03 5.65
CA ASN A 96 -12.38 19.94 6.67
C ASN A 96 -13.53 20.62 7.44
N LYS A 97 -14.60 21.00 6.75
CA LYS A 97 -15.81 21.55 7.38
C LYS A 97 -16.51 20.53 8.29
N LEU A 98 -16.55 19.26 7.89
CA LEU A 98 -17.16 18.19 8.69
C LEU A 98 -16.31 17.86 9.92
N LEU A 99 -14.99 17.79 9.76
CA LEU A 99 -14.03 17.55 10.86
C LEU A 99 -13.97 18.72 11.85
N GLY A 100 -14.14 19.95 11.39
CA GLY A 100 -14.14 21.15 12.24
C GLY A 100 -15.39 21.33 13.11
N LYS A 101 -16.36 20.40 13.07
CA LYS A 101 -17.55 20.46 13.91
C LYS A 101 -17.18 20.14 15.37
N PRO A 102 -17.73 20.87 16.37
CA PRO A 102 -17.46 20.59 17.79
C PRO A 102 -17.89 19.18 18.25
N ASN A 103 -18.93 18.62 17.61
CA ASN A 103 -19.43 17.27 17.89
C ASN A 103 -19.92 16.62 16.58
N PRO A 104 -19.03 16.01 15.78
CA PRO A 104 -19.39 15.38 14.52
C PRO A 104 -20.34 14.18 14.75
N SER A 105 -21.40 14.11 13.95
CA SER A 105 -22.35 12.99 14.01
C SER A 105 -21.83 11.77 13.25
N THR A 106 -22.42 10.59 13.49
CA THR A 106 -22.16 9.40 12.66
C THR A 106 -22.40 9.65 11.17
N THR A 107 -23.39 10.49 10.84
CA THR A 107 -23.67 10.90 9.45
C THR A 107 -22.52 11.73 8.87
N ASP A 108 -21.88 12.58 9.67
CA ASP A 108 -20.73 13.37 9.23
C ASP A 108 -19.54 12.46 8.89
N TYR A 109 -19.26 11.45 9.72
CA TYR A 109 -18.22 10.46 9.43
C TYR A 109 -18.53 9.64 8.18
N LYS A 110 -19.79 9.24 7.96
CA LYS A 110 -20.20 8.57 6.71
C LYS A 110 -19.95 9.45 5.48
N ASN A 111 -20.18 10.76 5.60
CA ASN A 111 -19.90 11.71 4.52
C ASN A 111 -18.40 11.88 4.29
N ILE A 112 -17.59 11.96 5.35
CA ILE A 112 -16.12 12.00 5.24
C ILE A 112 -15.61 10.73 4.56
N LEU A 113 -16.07 9.54 4.97
CA LEU A 113 -15.68 8.27 4.35
C LEU A 113 -16.05 8.23 2.87
N LYS A 114 -17.24 8.72 2.51
CA LYS A 114 -17.65 8.81 1.11
C LYS A 114 -16.73 9.73 0.30
N LEU A 115 -16.46 10.94 0.80
CA LEU A 115 -15.64 11.93 0.11
C LEU A 115 -14.18 11.46 -0.05
N THR A 116 -13.59 10.88 1.00
CA THR A 116 -12.23 10.32 0.95
C THR A 116 -12.15 9.12 0.01
N THR A 117 -13.16 8.25 -0.01
CA THR A 117 -13.22 7.12 -0.97
C THR A 117 -13.29 7.62 -2.43
N GLU A 118 -13.97 8.74 -2.69
CA GLU A 118 -13.98 9.36 -4.02
C GLU A 118 -12.60 9.90 -4.39
N ILE A 119 -11.92 10.58 -3.46
CA ILE A 119 -10.55 11.08 -3.67
C ILE A 119 -9.57 9.93 -3.98
N PHE A 120 -9.58 8.85 -3.19
CA PHE A 120 -8.65 7.73 -3.42
C PHE A 120 -8.90 6.94 -4.71
N LYS A 121 -10.05 7.10 -5.36
CA LYS A 121 -10.27 6.54 -6.71
C LYS A 121 -9.52 7.31 -7.79
N GLU A 122 -9.36 8.62 -7.60
CA GLU A 122 -8.70 9.52 -8.54
C GLU A 122 -7.21 9.63 -8.22
N ASN A 123 -6.88 9.81 -6.94
CA ASN A 123 -5.52 9.92 -6.42
C ASN A 123 -5.29 8.88 -5.30
N PRO A 124 -4.93 7.62 -5.64
CA PRO A 124 -4.83 6.53 -4.67
C PRO A 124 -3.71 6.69 -3.63
N PHE A 125 -2.77 7.62 -3.86
CA PHE A 125 -1.64 7.91 -2.98
C PHE A 125 -1.62 9.36 -2.52
N ASP A 126 -2.80 9.97 -2.38
CA ASP A 126 -2.97 11.31 -1.82
C ASP A 126 -2.53 11.36 -0.35
N LEU A 127 -1.34 11.91 -0.09
CA LEU A 127 -0.75 11.94 1.25
C LEU A 127 -1.47 12.91 2.20
N ASP A 128 -2.15 13.93 1.66
CA ASP A 128 -2.90 14.89 2.46
C ASP A 128 -4.16 14.24 3.04
N MET A 129 -4.69 13.21 2.37
CA MET A 129 -5.88 12.47 2.78
C MET A 129 -5.61 11.30 3.72
N ILE A 130 -4.37 10.85 3.88
CA ILE A 130 -4.03 9.68 4.73
C ILE A 130 -4.41 9.90 6.20
N TRP A 131 -4.37 11.14 6.69
CA TRP A 131 -4.64 11.45 8.10
C TRP A 131 -6.13 11.53 8.46
N ILE A 132 -7.02 11.42 7.47
CA ILE A 132 -8.46 11.64 7.63
C ILE A 132 -9.24 10.32 7.84
N THR A 133 -8.69 9.19 7.40
CA THR A 133 -9.25 7.83 7.56
C THR A 133 -8.76 7.13 8.81
#